data_AF-A0A1M7MFS5-F1
#
_entry.id   AF-A0A1M7MFS5-F1
#
_cell.length_a   1.000
_cell.length_b   1.000
_cell.length_c   1.000
_cell.angle_alpha   90.00
_cell.angle_beta   90.00
_cell.angle_gamma   90.00
#
_symmetry.space_group_name_H-M   'P 1'
#
loop_
_entity.id
_entity.type
_entity.pdbx_description
1 polymer ?
#
loop_
_entity_poly.entity_id
_entity_poly.type
_entity_poly.pdbx_seq_one_letter_code
_entity_poly.pdbx_strand_id
1 'polypeptide(L)'
;MDALGPRIKSLRIAAGLNKAALARQVGVSDVTISYWESGTIKQIGHERLVALSQALSCPLAHLLEGEPNRPSPLYLRPRLPLPWNEAAHKGVDLPLELIPGQRWDGDCHLLTPAPDETFDFLHPFDLVAAAPTEIFRQPGLYLVTEGDQLMVRRVGQDASGQLTFQRQGQVDVTPYHSGLRLAAKIVALWRHEPLNEPQRTLR
;
A
#
# COMPACT_ATOMS: atom_id res chain seq x y z
N MET A 1 2.04 -21.02 7.52
CA MET A 1 0.61 -21.42 7.41
C MET A 1 -0.14 -21.31 8.76
N ASP A 2 0.42 -20.66 9.79
CA ASP A 2 -0.16 -20.73 11.15
C ASP A 2 -1.46 -19.92 11.36
N ALA A 3 -1.95 -19.21 10.33
CA ALA A 3 -3.19 -18.42 10.40
C ALA A 3 -4.43 -19.08 9.77
N LEU A 4 -4.31 -20.25 9.10
CA LEU A 4 -5.44 -20.85 8.35
C LEU A 4 -6.61 -21.27 9.26
N GLY A 5 -6.33 -21.95 10.38
CA GLY A 5 -7.34 -22.42 11.32
C GLY A 5 -8.18 -21.28 11.93
N PRO A 6 -7.55 -20.27 12.54
CA PRO A 6 -8.25 -19.06 13.00
C PRO A 6 -9.08 -18.39 11.91
N ARG A 7 -8.60 -18.39 10.65
CA ARG A 7 -9.32 -17.80 9.53
C ARG A 7 -10.57 -18.57 9.12
N ILE A 8 -10.48 -19.90 9.04
CA ILE A 8 -11.66 -20.77 8.82
C ILE A 8 -12.72 -20.47 9.87
N LYS A 9 -12.32 -20.34 11.15
CA LYS A 9 -13.22 -20.02 12.25
C LYS A 9 -13.89 -18.65 12.06
N SER A 10 -13.12 -17.62 11.76
CA SER A 10 -13.64 -16.26 11.55
C SER A 10 -14.62 -16.19 10.38
N LEU A 11 -14.26 -16.79 9.23
CA LEU A 11 -15.12 -16.84 8.04
C LEU A 11 -16.42 -17.61 8.31
N ARG A 12 -16.34 -18.73 9.03
CA ARG A 12 -17.52 -19.51 9.42
C ARG A 12 -18.49 -18.68 10.26
N ILE A 13 -17.97 -17.94 11.24
CA ILE A 13 -18.79 -17.07 12.10
C ILE A 13 -19.40 -15.94 11.28
N ALA A 14 -18.64 -15.30 10.38
CA ALA A 14 -19.15 -14.25 9.49
C ALA A 14 -20.26 -14.75 8.55
N ALA A 15 -20.17 -16.01 8.09
CA ALA A 15 -21.20 -16.67 7.29
C ALA A 15 -22.42 -17.15 8.12
N GLY A 16 -22.45 -16.91 9.44
CA GLY A 16 -23.54 -17.36 10.31
C GLY A 16 -23.64 -18.87 10.50
N LEU A 17 -22.57 -19.62 10.21
CA LEU A 17 -22.56 -21.08 10.26
C LEU A 17 -22.04 -21.60 11.61
N ASN A 18 -22.67 -22.64 12.14
CA ASN A 18 -22.06 -23.46 13.18
C ASN A 18 -21.14 -24.54 12.56
N LYS A 19 -20.29 -25.21 13.36
CA LYS A 19 -19.33 -26.21 12.86
C LYS A 19 -20.01 -27.35 12.09
N ALA A 20 -21.17 -27.83 12.56
CA ALA A 20 -21.93 -28.89 11.91
C ALA A 20 -22.56 -28.44 10.58
N ALA A 21 -22.96 -27.17 10.46
CA ALA A 21 -23.47 -26.60 9.22
C ALA A 21 -22.37 -26.51 8.17
N LEU A 22 -21.19 -25.99 8.54
CA LEU A 22 -20.04 -25.96 7.64
C LEU A 22 -19.59 -27.38 7.23
N ALA A 23 -19.53 -28.30 8.19
CA ALA A 23 -19.15 -29.69 7.95
C ALA A 23 -20.04 -30.38 6.91
N ARG A 24 -21.36 -30.18 6.99
CA ARG A 24 -22.32 -30.70 6.00
C ARG A 24 -22.10 -30.12 4.60
N GLN A 25 -21.81 -28.82 4.49
CA GLN A 25 -21.53 -28.19 3.20
C GLN A 25 -20.21 -28.66 2.59
N VAL A 26 -19.19 -28.90 3.41
CA VAL A 26 -17.87 -29.35 2.97
C VAL A 26 -17.79 -30.87 2.76
N GLY A 27 -18.74 -31.64 3.31
CA GLY A 27 -18.78 -33.10 3.25
C GLY A 27 -17.79 -33.77 4.20
N VAL A 28 -17.65 -33.26 5.43
CA VAL A 28 -16.79 -33.81 6.50
C VAL A 28 -17.55 -33.87 7.83
N SER A 29 -16.91 -34.35 8.91
CA SER A 29 -17.48 -34.25 10.26
C SER A 29 -17.23 -32.89 10.90
N ASP A 30 -18.07 -32.52 11.87
CA ASP A 30 -17.91 -31.32 12.70
C ASP A 30 -16.61 -31.34 13.52
N VAL A 31 -16.17 -32.54 13.94
CA VAL A 31 -14.87 -32.78 14.58
C VAL A 31 -13.72 -32.38 13.65
N THR A 32 -13.79 -32.75 12.35
CA THR A 32 -12.79 -32.36 11.35
C THR A 32 -12.68 -30.83 11.23
N ILE A 33 -13.82 -30.13 11.16
CA ILE A 33 -13.84 -28.65 11.17
C ILE A 33 -13.18 -28.11 12.45
N SER A 34 -13.47 -28.71 13.61
CA SER A 34 -12.88 -28.29 14.88
C SER A 34 -11.35 -28.44 14.88
N TYR A 35 -10.81 -29.52 14.34
CA TYR A 35 -9.37 -29.75 14.23
C TYR A 35 -8.68 -28.83 13.23
N TRP A 36 -9.36 -28.44 12.15
CA TRP A 36 -8.87 -27.41 11.24
C TRP A 36 -8.83 -26.05 11.93
N GLU A 37 -9.90 -25.65 12.62
CA GLU A 37 -9.98 -24.36 13.31
C GLU A 37 -8.97 -24.20 14.45
N SER A 38 -8.70 -25.28 15.19
CA SER A 38 -7.69 -25.27 16.26
C SER A 38 -6.25 -25.36 15.73
N GLY A 39 -6.06 -25.64 14.44
CA GLY A 39 -4.75 -25.91 13.86
C GLY A 39 -4.15 -27.25 14.28
N THR A 40 -4.94 -28.16 14.87
CA THR A 40 -4.53 -29.54 15.17
C THR A 40 -4.20 -30.30 13.89
N ILE A 41 -4.96 -30.07 12.82
CA ILE A 41 -4.64 -30.55 11.46
C ILE A 41 -4.30 -29.32 10.62
N LYS A 42 -3.02 -29.18 10.25
CA LYS A 42 -2.52 -28.06 9.45
C LYS A 42 -2.57 -28.31 7.94
N GLN A 43 -2.56 -29.57 7.53
CA GLN A 43 -2.60 -29.97 6.13
C GLN A 43 -4.03 -30.32 5.72
N ILE A 44 -4.63 -29.47 4.89
CA ILE A 44 -5.95 -29.66 4.30
C ILE A 44 -5.75 -29.91 2.81
N GLY A 45 -6.28 -31.02 2.28
CA GLY A 45 -6.16 -31.34 0.86
C GLY A 45 -6.86 -30.32 -0.04
N HIS A 46 -6.37 -30.16 -1.27
CA HIS A 46 -6.87 -29.18 -2.24
C HIS A 46 -8.40 -29.25 -2.45
N GLU A 47 -8.96 -30.45 -2.61
CA GLU A 47 -10.41 -30.63 -2.74
C GLU A 47 -11.20 -30.06 -1.56
N ARG A 48 -10.68 -30.22 -0.34
CA ARG A 48 -11.31 -29.70 0.88
C ARG A 48 -11.13 -28.20 1.02
N LEU A 49 -10.01 -27.64 0.57
CA LEU A 49 -9.81 -26.20 0.49
C LEU A 49 -10.80 -25.54 -0.48
N VAL A 50 -11.03 -26.15 -1.64
CA VAL A 50 -12.04 -25.69 -2.61
C VAL A 50 -13.45 -25.78 -2.02
N ALA A 51 -13.80 -26.91 -1.39
CA ALA A 51 -15.10 -27.08 -0.74
C ALA A 51 -15.32 -26.08 0.41
N LEU A 52 -14.28 -25.78 1.21
CA LEU A 52 -14.32 -24.71 2.22
C LEU A 52 -14.57 -23.34 1.61
N SER A 53 -13.85 -22.99 0.54
CA SER A 53 -14.02 -21.72 -0.18
C SER A 53 -15.45 -21.55 -0.71
N GLN A 54 -16.03 -22.61 -1.27
CA GLN A 54 -17.43 -22.62 -1.74
C GLN A 54 -18.43 -22.48 -0.59
N ALA A 55 -18.28 -23.30 0.46
CA ALA A 55 -19.18 -23.28 1.61
C ALA A 55 -19.18 -21.93 2.36
N LEU A 56 -18.01 -21.30 2.45
CA LEU A 56 -17.82 -20.00 3.08
C LEU A 56 -18.07 -18.82 2.13
N SER A 57 -18.41 -19.09 0.86
CA SER A 57 -18.64 -18.07 -0.17
C SER A 57 -17.52 -17.02 -0.27
N CYS A 58 -16.26 -17.48 -0.23
CA CYS A 58 -15.08 -16.60 -0.33
C CYS A 58 -14.07 -17.15 -1.35
N PRO A 59 -13.28 -16.30 -2.04
CA PRO A 59 -12.21 -16.77 -2.91
C PRO A 59 -11.20 -17.64 -2.16
N LEU A 60 -10.66 -18.69 -2.80
CA LEU A 60 -9.65 -19.56 -2.19
C LEU A 60 -8.42 -18.80 -1.71
N ALA A 61 -7.98 -17.78 -2.45
CA ALA A 61 -6.89 -16.88 -2.05
C ALA A 61 -7.19 -16.21 -0.70
N HIS A 62 -8.44 -15.80 -0.45
CA HIS A 62 -8.82 -15.24 0.85
C HIS A 62 -8.69 -16.28 1.96
N LEU A 63 -9.17 -17.51 1.75
CA LEU A 63 -9.00 -18.59 2.72
C LEU A 63 -7.52 -18.85 3.05
N LEU A 64 -6.63 -18.83 2.06
CA LEU A 64 -5.21 -19.17 2.23
C LEU A 64 -4.35 -17.99 2.71
N GLU A 65 -4.60 -16.79 2.23
CA GLU A 65 -3.75 -15.61 2.43
C GLU A 65 -4.36 -14.59 3.41
N GLY A 66 -5.68 -14.55 3.54
CA GLY A 66 -6.43 -13.59 4.35
C GLY A 66 -7.25 -12.66 3.48
N GLU A 67 -7.99 -11.74 4.09
CA GLU A 67 -8.57 -10.64 3.32
C GLU A 67 -7.48 -10.06 2.42
N PRO A 68 -7.70 -9.95 1.10
CA PRO A 68 -6.74 -9.26 0.25
C PRO A 68 -6.53 -7.89 0.89
N ASN A 69 -5.29 -7.59 1.28
CA ASN A 69 -4.94 -6.25 1.74
C ASN A 69 -5.17 -5.35 0.53
N ARG A 70 -6.35 -4.74 0.44
CA ARG A 70 -6.68 -3.85 -0.67
C ARG A 70 -5.73 -2.68 -0.52
N PRO A 71 -4.87 -2.42 -1.51
CA PRO A 71 -3.95 -1.30 -1.40
C PRO A 71 -4.80 -0.03 -1.33
N SER A 72 -4.78 0.62 -0.16
CA SER A 72 -5.38 1.93 0.05
C SER A 72 -4.27 2.96 0.08
N PRO A 73 -4.47 4.15 -0.53
CA PRO A 73 -3.56 5.27 -0.30
C PRO A 73 -3.43 5.57 1.19
N LEU A 74 -2.21 5.78 1.65
CA LEU A 74 -1.91 6.17 3.02
C LEU A 74 -1.86 7.69 3.14
N TYR A 75 -2.27 8.22 4.29
CA TYR A 75 -2.16 9.65 4.54
C TYR A 75 -0.71 10.05 4.83
N LEU A 76 -0.20 10.98 4.03
CA LEU A 76 1.10 11.62 4.22
C LEU A 76 0.94 12.80 5.20
N ARG A 77 1.74 12.80 6.26
CA ARG A 77 1.79 13.84 7.31
C ARG A 77 3.20 14.42 7.42
N PRO A 78 3.39 15.68 7.85
CA PRO A 78 4.69 16.36 7.79
C PRO A 78 5.66 15.93 8.90
N ARG A 79 5.43 14.77 9.52
CA ARG A 79 6.21 14.23 10.63
C ARG A 79 6.35 12.72 10.52
N LEU A 80 7.45 12.20 11.05
CA LEU A 80 7.65 10.77 11.26
C LEU A 80 6.69 10.21 12.34
N PRO A 81 6.38 8.90 12.33
CA PRO A 81 6.92 7.86 11.43
C PRO A 81 6.34 7.92 10.01
N LEU A 82 7.05 7.30 9.06
CA LEU A 82 6.55 7.14 7.70
C LEU A 82 5.28 6.26 7.71
N PRO A 83 4.30 6.56 6.85
CA PRO A 83 2.99 5.93 6.92
C PRO A 83 3.02 4.41 6.69
N TRP A 84 3.99 3.89 5.93
CA TRP A 84 4.16 2.45 5.71
C TRP A 84 4.91 1.72 6.84
N ASN A 85 5.45 2.45 7.83
CA ASN A 85 6.02 1.83 9.03
C ASN A 85 4.92 1.43 10.02
N GLU A 86 3.75 2.06 9.93
CA GLU A 86 2.58 1.76 10.76
C GLU A 86 1.79 0.60 10.14
N ALA A 87 2.03 -0.62 10.62
CA ALA A 87 1.27 -1.86 10.40
C ALA A 87 1.05 -2.34 8.95
N ALA A 88 1.69 -3.46 8.59
CA ALA A 88 1.29 -4.47 7.59
C ALA A 88 0.80 -4.02 6.18
N HIS A 89 0.97 -2.74 5.81
CA HIS A 89 0.66 -2.24 4.48
C HIS A 89 1.68 -2.79 3.50
N LYS A 90 1.24 -3.78 2.72
CA LYS A 90 2.03 -4.30 1.61
C LYS A 90 2.14 -3.20 0.56
N GLY A 91 3.32 -3.05 -0.02
CA GLY A 91 3.50 -2.17 -1.17
C GLY A 91 2.62 -2.59 -2.34
N VAL A 92 2.55 -1.72 -3.33
CA VAL A 92 1.95 -1.98 -4.63
C VAL A 92 3.06 -2.15 -5.67
N ASP A 93 2.86 -3.10 -6.56
CA ASP A 93 3.60 -3.17 -7.82
C ASP A 93 2.93 -2.23 -8.82
N LEU A 94 3.71 -1.32 -9.39
CA LEU A 94 3.24 -0.42 -10.44
C LEU A 94 3.76 -0.89 -11.80
N PRO A 95 2.87 -1.07 -12.80
CA PRO A 95 3.28 -1.31 -14.17
C PRO A 95 4.22 -0.20 -14.65
N LEU A 96 5.25 -0.56 -15.43
CA LEU A 96 6.25 0.38 -15.94
C LEU A 96 5.63 1.50 -16.79
N GLU A 97 4.49 1.23 -17.42
CA GLU A 97 3.70 2.18 -18.22
C GLU A 97 3.17 3.35 -17.39
N LEU A 98 2.95 3.15 -16.08
CA LEU A 98 2.50 4.21 -15.18
C LEU A 98 3.66 5.05 -14.62
N ILE A 99 4.91 4.61 -14.81
CA ILE A 99 6.12 5.26 -14.30
C ILE A 99 7.21 5.36 -15.39
N PRO A 100 6.90 5.91 -16.58
CA PRO A 100 7.85 5.95 -17.68
C PRO A 100 9.13 6.70 -17.29
N GLY A 101 10.28 6.11 -17.63
CA GLY A 101 11.59 6.71 -17.33
C GLY A 101 12.04 6.63 -15.87
N GLN A 102 11.28 5.99 -14.99
CA GLN A 102 11.72 5.71 -13.63
C GLN A 102 12.56 4.41 -13.60
N ARG A 103 13.75 4.48 -12.99
CA ARG A 103 14.61 3.30 -12.75
C ARG A 103 14.28 2.67 -11.39
N TRP A 104 13.15 1.99 -11.30
CA TRP A 104 12.67 1.37 -10.05
C TRP A 104 12.05 -0.01 -10.29
N ASP A 105 12.41 -1.00 -9.46
CA ASP A 105 11.93 -2.39 -9.56
C ASP A 105 11.36 -2.97 -8.25
N GLY A 106 11.14 -2.12 -7.23
CA GLY A 106 10.70 -2.55 -5.90
C GLY A 106 9.34 -2.00 -5.49
N ASP A 107 8.90 -2.43 -4.32
CA ASP A 107 7.64 -2.02 -3.69
C ASP A 107 7.48 -0.49 -3.68
N CYS A 108 6.27 -0.05 -4.02
CA CYS A 108 5.85 1.35 -3.90
C CYS A 108 4.71 1.47 -2.89
N HIS A 109 4.53 2.63 -2.28
CA HIS A 109 3.35 2.93 -1.47
C HIS A 109 2.55 4.04 -2.13
N LEU A 110 1.23 3.86 -2.18
CA LEU A 110 0.31 4.92 -2.57
C LEU A 110 0.10 5.85 -1.38
N LEU A 111 0.22 7.14 -1.63
CA LEU A 111 0.12 8.20 -0.65
C LEU A 111 -0.83 9.29 -1.14
N THR A 112 -1.42 10.02 -0.20
CA THR A 112 -2.10 11.29 -0.47
C THR A 112 -1.86 12.23 0.72
N PRO A 113 -1.70 13.55 0.52
CA PRO A 113 -1.65 14.48 1.65
C PRO A 113 -2.84 14.28 2.58
N ALA A 114 -2.59 14.24 3.90
CA ALA A 114 -3.68 14.18 4.86
C ALA A 114 -4.57 15.44 4.76
N PRO A 115 -5.86 15.36 5.15
CA PRO A 115 -6.71 16.55 5.22
C PRO A 115 -6.03 17.66 6.01
N ASP A 116 -6.12 18.88 5.50
CA ASP A 116 -5.54 20.10 6.09
C ASP A 116 -4.00 20.15 6.16
N GLU A 117 -3.29 19.13 5.65
CA GLU A 117 -1.82 19.15 5.56
C GLU A 117 -1.35 19.67 4.19
N THR A 118 -0.27 20.43 4.20
CA THR A 118 0.32 21.03 3.00
C THR A 118 1.75 20.55 2.76
N PHE A 119 2.06 20.20 1.52
CA PHE A 119 3.41 19.84 1.09
C PHE A 119 3.79 20.61 -0.16
N ASP A 120 5.06 21.00 -0.25
CA ASP A 120 5.62 21.49 -1.50
C ASP A 120 5.36 20.45 -2.62
N PHE A 121 5.00 20.94 -3.80
CA PHE A 121 4.75 20.15 -5.03
C PHE A 121 3.51 19.25 -5.03
N LEU A 122 2.80 19.09 -3.91
CA LEU A 122 1.58 18.27 -3.81
C LEU A 122 0.37 19.15 -3.47
N HIS A 123 -0.75 18.90 -4.14
CA HIS A 123 -2.04 19.54 -3.84
C HIS A 123 -2.94 18.61 -3.01
N PRO A 124 -3.97 19.15 -2.34
CA PRO A 124 -5.03 18.32 -1.78
C PRO A 124 -5.60 17.36 -2.84
N PHE A 125 -5.83 16.11 -2.45
CA PHE A 125 -6.31 15.01 -3.30
C PHE A 125 -5.35 14.48 -4.36
N ASP A 126 -4.12 14.97 -4.43
CA ASP A 126 -3.08 14.33 -5.24
C ASP A 126 -2.84 12.91 -4.73
N LEU A 127 -2.74 11.96 -5.66
CA LEU A 127 -2.31 10.60 -5.39
C LEU A 127 -0.85 10.47 -5.83
N VAL A 128 0.01 9.94 -4.98
CA VAL A 128 1.44 9.79 -5.25
C VAL A 128 1.87 8.36 -5.00
N ALA A 129 2.71 7.83 -5.89
CA ALA A 129 3.44 6.60 -5.64
C ALA A 129 4.84 6.93 -5.13
N ALA A 130 5.16 6.46 -3.94
CA ALA A 130 6.44 6.66 -3.29
C ALA A 130 7.18 5.33 -3.13
N ALA A 131 8.39 5.28 -3.66
CA ALA A 131 9.34 4.18 -3.59
C ALA A 131 10.30 4.41 -2.41
N PRO A 132 10.23 3.64 -1.31
CA PRO A 132 11.13 3.81 -0.16
C PRO A 132 12.60 3.71 -0.58
N THR A 133 13.39 4.72 -0.25
CA THR A 133 14.82 4.73 -0.58
C THR A 133 15.57 5.79 0.22
N GLU A 134 16.77 5.41 0.67
CA GLU A 134 17.75 6.31 1.27
C GLU A 134 18.85 6.70 0.27
N ILE A 135 18.80 6.15 -0.94
CA ILE A 135 19.84 6.28 -1.96
C ILE A 135 19.33 7.13 -3.12
N PHE A 136 20.08 8.16 -3.50
CA PHE A 136 19.80 8.93 -4.70
C PHE A 136 20.16 8.12 -5.96
N ARG A 137 19.17 7.87 -6.82
CA ARG A 137 19.39 7.17 -8.11
C ARG A 137 19.28 8.09 -9.33
N GLN A 138 18.39 9.07 -9.28
CA GLN A 138 18.18 10.05 -10.35
C GLN A 138 17.48 11.30 -9.81
N PRO A 139 17.60 12.45 -10.49
CA PRO A 139 16.87 13.66 -10.12
C PRO A 139 15.35 13.47 -10.14
N GLY A 140 14.64 14.17 -9.27
CA GLY A 140 13.18 14.08 -9.18
C GLY A 140 12.62 14.62 -7.87
N LEU A 141 11.36 14.29 -7.57
CA LEU A 141 10.75 14.59 -6.29
C LEU A 141 11.04 13.44 -5.30
N TYR A 142 11.39 13.80 -4.07
CA TYR A 142 11.63 12.87 -2.99
C TYR A 142 10.90 13.33 -1.72
N LEU A 143 10.48 12.37 -0.91
CA LEU A 143 10.26 12.59 0.51
C LEU A 143 11.63 12.65 1.19
N VAL A 144 11.85 13.72 1.93
CA VAL A 144 13.10 14.04 2.62
C VAL A 144 12.76 14.30 4.08
N THR A 145 13.60 13.80 4.98
CA THR A 145 13.47 14.08 6.41
C THR A 145 14.57 15.02 6.89
N GLU A 146 14.22 15.86 7.85
CA GLU A 146 15.15 16.68 8.64
C GLU A 146 14.73 16.59 10.11
N GLY A 147 15.48 15.83 10.92
CA GLY A 147 14.98 15.40 12.23
C GLY A 147 13.68 14.61 12.08
N ASP A 148 12.63 15.03 12.80
CA ASP A 148 11.29 14.43 12.72
C ASP A 148 10.42 15.01 11.61
N GLN A 149 10.85 16.08 10.94
CA GLN A 149 10.06 16.74 9.91
C GLN A 149 10.17 15.98 8.59
N LEU A 150 9.02 15.68 7.98
CA LEU A 150 8.92 15.10 6.64
C LEU A 150 8.49 16.17 5.65
N MET A 151 9.20 16.27 4.53
CA MET A 151 8.96 17.29 3.50
C MET A 151 9.14 16.70 2.10
N VAL A 152 8.51 17.31 1.11
CA VAL A 152 8.75 17.00 -0.31
C VAL A 152 9.78 17.99 -0.86
N ARG A 153 10.81 17.50 -1.52
CA ARG A 153 11.82 18.33 -2.19
C ARG A 153 12.07 17.83 -3.59
N ARG A 154 12.40 18.75 -4.50
CA ARG A 154 13.07 18.35 -5.74
C ARG A 154 14.53 18.14 -5.41
N VAL A 155 15.01 16.91 -5.60
CA VAL A 155 16.38 16.51 -5.32
C VAL A 155 17.11 16.32 -6.63
N GLY A 156 18.30 16.90 -6.72
CA GLY A 156 19.23 16.76 -7.84
C GLY A 156 20.66 16.57 -7.34
N GLN A 157 21.60 16.71 -8.26
CA GLN A 157 23.03 16.79 -7.96
C GLN A 157 23.61 18.02 -8.65
N ASP A 158 24.56 18.67 -8.00
CA ASP A 158 25.35 19.73 -8.63
C ASP A 158 26.55 19.14 -9.43
N ALA A 159 27.36 20.02 -10.01
CA ALA A 159 28.53 19.63 -10.80
C ALA A 159 29.61 18.88 -9.99
N SER A 160 29.59 18.98 -8.66
CA SER A 160 30.51 18.24 -7.77
C SER A 160 29.96 16.86 -7.36
N GLY A 161 28.70 16.56 -7.72
CA GLY A 161 28.01 15.34 -7.32
C GLY A 161 27.31 15.44 -5.96
N GLN A 162 27.37 16.59 -5.29
CA GLN A 162 26.66 16.81 -4.02
C GLN A 162 25.16 16.92 -4.26
N LEU A 163 24.35 16.31 -3.38
CA LEU A 163 22.90 16.40 -3.47
C LEU A 163 22.44 17.84 -3.22
N THR A 164 21.46 18.27 -4.01
CA THR A 164 20.82 19.58 -3.89
C THR A 164 19.33 19.39 -3.66
N PHE A 165 18.74 20.23 -2.80
CA PHE A 165 17.35 20.14 -2.36
C PHE A 165 16.65 21.46 -2.64
N GLN A 166 15.56 21.42 -3.42
CA GLN A 166 14.82 22.60 -3.83
C GLN A 166 13.37 22.55 -3.33
N ARG A 167 12.89 23.68 -2.81
CA ARG A 167 11.49 23.90 -2.41
C ARG A 167 10.64 24.37 -3.60
N GLN A 168 9.32 24.26 -3.49
CA GLN A 168 8.44 24.74 -4.54
C GLN A 168 8.54 26.27 -4.67
N GLY A 169 8.67 26.77 -5.89
CA GLY A 169 8.71 28.21 -6.17
C GLY A 169 10.02 28.93 -5.82
N GLN A 170 11.00 28.24 -5.21
CA GLN A 170 12.33 28.81 -4.96
C GLN A 170 13.30 28.46 -6.09
N VAL A 171 14.08 29.46 -6.53
CA VAL A 171 15.15 29.25 -7.52
C VAL A 171 16.39 28.64 -6.86
N ASP A 172 16.70 29.08 -5.64
CA ASP A 172 17.86 28.61 -4.90
C ASP A 172 17.70 27.16 -4.44
N VAL A 173 18.84 26.45 -4.43
CA VAL A 173 18.93 25.08 -3.93
C VAL A 173 19.66 25.07 -2.59
N THR A 174 19.18 24.26 -1.67
CA THR A 174 19.88 23.96 -0.41
C THR A 174 20.87 22.82 -0.67
N PRO A 175 22.18 23.02 -0.44
CA PRO A 175 23.15 21.93 -0.52
C PRO A 175 22.91 20.88 0.56
N TYR A 176 23.32 19.65 0.31
CA TYR A 176 23.27 18.59 1.32
C TYR A 176 24.01 18.97 2.59
N HIS A 177 23.38 18.68 3.73
CA HIS A 177 24.02 18.66 5.04
C HIS A 177 23.57 17.43 5.82
N SER A 178 24.28 17.11 6.90
CA SER A 178 24.12 15.86 7.66
C SER A 178 22.74 15.65 8.31
N GLY A 179 21.90 16.69 8.38
CA GLY A 179 20.53 16.62 8.90
C GLY A 179 19.50 16.10 7.89
N LEU A 180 19.80 16.17 6.58
CA LEU A 180 18.87 15.75 5.53
C LEU A 180 19.05 14.27 5.19
N ARG A 181 17.94 13.54 5.05
CA ARG A 181 17.93 12.15 4.59
C ARG A 181 16.84 11.93 3.55
N LEU A 182 17.13 11.13 2.54
CA LEU A 182 16.09 10.65 1.62
C LEU A 182 15.29 9.56 2.34
N ALA A 183 13.96 9.64 2.26
CA ALA A 183 13.06 8.64 2.82
C ALA A 183 12.38 7.82 1.71
N ALA A 184 11.97 8.49 0.63
CA ALA A 184 11.39 7.84 -0.53
C ALA A 184 11.53 8.72 -1.77
N LYS A 185 11.51 8.08 -2.93
CA LYS A 185 11.38 8.77 -4.22
C LYS A 185 9.93 8.77 -4.67
N ILE A 186 9.42 9.91 -5.10
CA ILE A 186 8.11 9.99 -5.76
C ILE A 186 8.30 9.57 -7.21
N VAL A 187 7.73 8.42 -7.59
CA VAL A 187 7.89 7.82 -8.93
C VAL A 187 6.73 8.14 -9.87
N ALA A 188 5.54 8.41 -9.32
CA ALA A 188 4.39 8.93 -10.06
C ALA A 188 3.56 9.88 -9.18
N LEU A 189 2.89 10.83 -9.85
CA LEU A 189 1.95 11.79 -9.28
C LEU A 189 0.73 11.85 -10.20
N TRP A 190 -0.44 11.51 -9.68
CA TRP A 190 -1.73 11.62 -10.35
C TRP A 190 -2.56 12.71 -9.69
N ARG A 191 -3.17 13.56 -10.51
CA ARG A 191 -4.02 14.64 -10.04
C ARG A 191 -5.47 14.32 -10.35
N HIS A 192 -6.34 14.63 -9.40
CA HIS A 192 -7.77 14.49 -9.60
C HIS A 192 -8.25 15.49 -10.67
N GLU A 193 -8.89 14.97 -11.72
CA GLU A 193 -9.64 15.75 -12.69
C GLU A 193 -11.13 15.40 -12.55
N PRO A 194 -12.03 16.38 -12.33
CA PRO A 194 -13.44 16.10 -12.18
C PRO A 194 -14.03 15.58 -13.51
N LEU A 195 -14.66 14.41 -13.47
CA LEU A 195 -15.25 13.74 -14.64
C LEU A 195 -16.63 14.31 -15.06
N ASN A 196 -16.89 15.60 -14.86
CA ASN A 196 -18.19 16.18 -15.22
C ASN A 196 -18.38 16.18 -16.74
N GLU A 197 -19.56 15.74 -17.19
CA GLU A 197 -20.00 15.71 -18.59
C GLU A 197 -19.80 17.08 -19.27
N PRO A 198 -19.44 17.12 -20.57
CA PRO A 198 -19.29 18.37 -21.30
C PRO A 198 -20.58 19.17 -21.21
N GLN A 199 -20.49 20.40 -20.69
CA GLN A 199 -21.59 21.34 -20.72
C GLN A 199 -22.02 21.52 -22.17
N ARG A 200 -23.21 21.00 -22.54
CA ARG A 200 -23.88 21.41 -23.76
C ARG A 200 -24.10 22.92 -23.65
N THR A 201 -23.26 23.70 -24.32
CA THR A 201 -23.56 25.07 -24.70
C THR A 201 -24.86 25.05 -25.49
N LEU A 202 -25.97 25.26 -24.79
CA LEU A 202 -27.23 25.66 -25.42
C LEU A 202 -27.00 27.10 -25.91
N ARG A 203 -27.08 27.23 -27.23
CA ARG A 203 -27.08 28.50 -27.96
C ARG A 203 -28.28 29.36 -27.57
#